data_AF-N4XKC7-F1
#
_entry.id   AF-N4XKC7-F1
#
_cell.length_a   1.000
_cell.length_b   1.000
_cell.length_c   1.000
_cell.angle_alpha   90.00
_cell.angle_beta   90.00
_cell.angle_gamma   90.00
#
_symmetry.space_group_name_H-M   'P 1'
#
loop_
_entity.id
_entity.type
_entity.pdbx_description
1 polymer ?
#
loop_
_entity_poly.entity_id
_entity_poly.type
_entity_poly.pdbx_seq_one_letter_code
_entity_poly.pdbx_strand_id
1 'polypeptide(L)'
;MASAAPLVDLPRSKSKSKSQPSASTASPAKTPEKVQARPTVEHGQLLPNQDPFVHPPHVIPRPSYPNVHTLVIVCCHAIFLPNADTPHLPLFSPYDESNWLLAPFQKPDAAAGKPGEHETFLSHIKAGIDALTVGTDANHPISSILVFSGGATKRADTLKTEARSYYHAALAAELAQGHLGGGRAYNLYNKGYILLEEEATDSFQNLLFSILRFRNVTGRYPKQIRVITHAFKAKRFLELHAPTIKWPKSRIQIQGIDPIMTQDALTSTLLGEEKSGYAAWKEDPMGTGALLGGKRQLRGWNASTGARHFKHLEDSVKELFQGEVSDELPWIE
;
A
#
# COMPACT_ATOMS: atom_id res chain seq x y z
N MET A 1 -46.03 20.89 17.37
CA MET A 1 -47.41 20.50 17.00
C MET A 1 -47.46 20.39 15.48
N ALA A 2 -47.78 19.21 14.93
CA ALA A 2 -48.25 18.90 13.56
C ALA A 2 -47.56 19.57 12.32
N SER A 3 -47.32 18.88 11.20
CA SER A 3 -47.42 17.45 10.85
C SER A 3 -46.49 17.15 9.66
N ALA A 4 -46.00 15.92 9.56
CA ALA A 4 -45.33 15.43 8.36
C ALA A 4 -46.34 15.10 7.24
N ALA A 5 -45.86 15.06 5.99
CA ALA A 5 -46.58 14.56 4.81
C ALA A 5 -45.86 13.32 4.22
N PRO A 6 -46.56 12.41 3.50
CA PRO A 6 -46.07 11.06 3.27
C PRO A 6 -45.26 10.88 1.97
N LEU A 7 -44.48 9.80 1.93
CA LEU A 7 -43.73 9.31 0.77
C LEU A 7 -44.65 8.79 -0.35
N VAL A 8 -44.17 8.88 -1.60
CA VAL A 8 -44.87 8.40 -2.81
C VAL A 8 -44.29 7.06 -3.25
N ASP A 9 -45.14 6.05 -3.41
CA ASP A 9 -44.76 4.71 -3.88
C ASP A 9 -44.53 4.65 -5.40
N LEU A 10 -43.56 3.82 -5.82
CA LEU A 10 -43.25 3.54 -7.23
C LEU A 10 -44.12 2.38 -7.80
N PRO A 11 -44.52 2.45 -9.09
CA PRO A 11 -45.51 1.53 -9.65
C PRO A 11 -44.97 0.13 -9.98
N ARG A 12 -45.80 -0.90 -9.72
CA ARG A 12 -45.50 -2.32 -10.01
C ARG A 12 -45.77 -2.69 -11.48
N SER A 13 -44.80 -3.32 -12.12
CA SER A 13 -44.93 -3.93 -13.45
C SER A 13 -45.90 -5.14 -13.44
N LYS A 14 -46.75 -5.24 -14.46
CA LYS A 14 -47.54 -6.45 -14.79
C LYS A 14 -47.52 -6.66 -16.31
N SER A 15 -46.74 -7.65 -16.76
CA SER A 15 -46.77 -8.13 -18.14
C SER A 15 -47.97 -9.07 -18.37
N LYS A 16 -48.62 -8.92 -19.52
CA LYS A 16 -49.55 -9.91 -20.09
C LYS A 16 -49.31 -10.00 -21.59
N SER A 17 -48.62 -11.05 -22.04
CA SER A 17 -48.60 -11.44 -23.44
C SER A 17 -49.89 -12.21 -23.80
N LYS A 18 -50.43 -11.95 -24.99
CA LYS A 18 -51.45 -12.79 -25.63
C LYS A 18 -50.77 -13.57 -26.75
N SER A 19 -51.08 -14.85 -26.89
CA SER A 19 -50.76 -15.68 -28.05
C SER A 19 -52.04 -16.26 -28.66
N GLN A 20 -52.03 -16.51 -29.98
CA GLN A 20 -53.06 -17.22 -30.72
C GLN A 20 -52.48 -18.50 -31.37
N PRO A 21 -53.31 -19.48 -31.80
CA PRO A 21 -52.89 -20.89 -31.85
C PRO A 21 -53.01 -21.59 -33.23
N SER A 22 -52.76 -22.90 -33.23
CA SER A 22 -52.91 -23.92 -34.32
C SER A 22 -51.72 -24.04 -35.30
N ALA A 23 -51.40 -25.21 -35.90
CA ALA A 23 -52.18 -26.46 -36.05
C ALA A 23 -51.38 -27.78 -35.79
N SER A 24 -51.95 -28.93 -36.16
CA SER A 24 -51.80 -30.26 -35.53
C SER A 24 -51.31 -31.40 -36.44
N THR A 25 -50.79 -32.49 -35.84
CA THR A 25 -50.99 -33.90 -36.29
C THR A 25 -50.80 -34.92 -35.15
N ALA A 26 -51.44 -36.09 -35.28
CA ALA A 26 -51.42 -37.25 -34.38
C ALA A 26 -51.59 -38.54 -35.22
N SER A 27 -51.54 -39.80 -34.76
CA SER A 27 -51.56 -40.47 -33.43
C SER A 27 -50.79 -41.83 -33.58
N PRO A 28 -50.91 -42.92 -32.77
CA PRO A 28 -51.77 -43.25 -31.61
C PRO A 28 -51.02 -43.72 -30.33
N ALA A 29 -51.78 -43.98 -29.26
CA ALA A 29 -51.28 -44.25 -27.91
C ALA A 29 -51.71 -45.62 -27.33
N LYS A 30 -51.03 -46.08 -26.27
CA LYS A 30 -51.63 -46.85 -25.15
C LYS A 30 -51.01 -46.45 -23.80
N THR A 31 -51.88 -46.40 -22.79
CA THR A 31 -51.75 -45.99 -21.38
C THR A 31 -51.23 -47.12 -20.46
N PRO A 32 -51.04 -46.96 -19.11
CA PRO A 32 -51.35 -45.85 -18.19
C PRO A 32 -50.06 -45.21 -17.59
N GLU A 33 -50.00 -44.36 -16.55
CA GLU A 33 -50.84 -44.13 -15.36
C GLU A 33 -50.50 -42.77 -14.68
N LYS A 34 -51.31 -42.31 -13.71
CA LYS A 34 -51.02 -41.09 -12.93
C LYS A 34 -49.84 -41.32 -11.98
N VAL A 35 -48.80 -40.48 -12.06
CA VAL A 35 -47.81 -40.32 -10.98
C VAL A 35 -47.87 -38.90 -10.44
N GLN A 36 -48.01 -38.79 -9.12
CA GLN A 36 -48.15 -37.54 -8.38
C GLN A 36 -46.81 -36.77 -8.30
N ALA A 37 -46.86 -35.50 -7.89
CA ALA A 37 -45.69 -34.66 -7.74
C ALA A 37 -44.61 -35.33 -6.87
N ARG A 38 -43.39 -35.44 -7.39
CA ARG A 38 -42.24 -35.86 -6.57
C ARG A 38 -41.85 -34.73 -5.62
N PRO A 39 -41.72 -34.98 -4.31
CA PRO A 39 -41.16 -33.99 -3.39
C PRO A 39 -39.69 -33.73 -3.72
N THR A 40 -39.23 -32.52 -3.40
CA THR A 40 -37.83 -32.10 -3.51
C THR A 40 -36.94 -33.08 -2.77
N VAL A 41 -35.94 -33.64 -3.45
CA VAL A 41 -34.99 -34.58 -2.85
C VAL A 41 -34.05 -33.81 -1.93
N GLU A 42 -34.14 -34.04 -0.63
CA GLU A 42 -33.05 -33.76 0.30
C GLU A 42 -31.85 -34.65 -0.05
N HIS A 43 -30.87 -34.13 -0.79
CA HIS A 43 -29.57 -34.80 -0.92
C HIS A 43 -28.70 -34.55 0.32
N GLY A 44 -29.21 -35.00 1.47
CA GLY A 44 -28.46 -35.31 2.69
C GLY A 44 -27.99 -36.77 2.71
N GLN A 45 -27.67 -37.35 1.54
CA GLN A 45 -27.17 -38.72 1.42
C GLN A 45 -25.63 -38.70 1.35
N LEU A 46 -25.01 -38.78 2.53
CA LEU A 46 -23.61 -39.16 2.66
C LEU A 46 -23.43 -40.57 2.09
N LEU A 47 -22.59 -40.70 1.05
CA LEU A 47 -22.14 -42.00 0.58
C LEU A 47 -21.33 -42.67 1.72
N PRO A 48 -21.61 -43.93 2.07
CA PRO A 48 -20.75 -44.65 3.01
C PRO A 48 -19.36 -44.85 2.38
N ASN A 49 -18.30 -44.58 3.15
CA ASN A 49 -16.90 -44.59 2.72
C ASN A 49 -16.53 -43.59 1.60
N GLN A 50 -16.71 -42.30 1.86
CA GLN A 50 -15.71 -41.32 1.45
C GLN A 50 -15.08 -40.69 2.70
N ASP A 51 -13.88 -41.16 3.04
CA ASP A 51 -13.01 -40.42 3.96
C ASP A 51 -12.85 -38.98 3.42
N PRO A 52 -12.95 -37.95 4.26
CA PRO A 52 -12.77 -36.58 3.81
C PRO A 52 -11.37 -36.46 3.19
N PHE A 53 -11.30 -36.02 1.93
CA PHE A 53 -10.02 -35.83 1.25
C PHE A 53 -9.21 -34.75 1.97
N VAL A 54 -8.32 -35.19 2.86
CA VAL A 54 -7.39 -34.31 3.57
C VAL A 54 -6.36 -33.87 2.56
N HIS A 55 -6.50 -32.63 2.07
CA HIS A 55 -5.44 -31.98 1.29
C HIS A 55 -4.14 -32.07 2.10
N PRO A 56 -3.08 -32.72 1.57
CA PRO A 56 -1.79 -32.72 2.25
C PRO A 56 -1.32 -31.28 2.40
N PRO A 57 -0.54 -30.96 3.45
CA PRO A 57 -0.05 -29.60 3.68
C PRO A 57 0.84 -29.16 2.53
N HIS A 58 0.25 -28.46 1.55
CA HIS A 58 0.96 -27.87 0.44
C HIS A 58 1.80 -26.70 0.96
N VAL A 59 3.10 -26.96 1.16
CA VAL A 59 4.08 -25.91 1.42
C VAL A 59 4.14 -25.02 0.19
N ILE A 60 3.46 -23.87 0.21
CA ILE A 60 3.63 -22.83 -0.79
C ILE A 60 5.10 -22.41 -0.72
N PRO A 61 5.91 -22.62 -1.78
CA PRO A 61 7.31 -22.22 -1.77
C PRO A 61 7.40 -20.71 -1.54
N ARG A 62 8.35 -20.28 -0.70
CA ARG A 62 8.60 -18.84 -0.54
C ARG A 62 8.95 -18.24 -1.91
N PRO A 63 8.45 -17.04 -2.26
CA PRO A 63 8.86 -16.34 -3.48
C PRO A 63 10.39 -16.28 -3.57
N SER A 64 10.93 -16.67 -4.71
CA SER A 64 12.36 -16.60 -4.99
C SER A 64 12.64 -15.33 -5.80
N TYR A 65 13.65 -14.58 -5.36
CA TYR A 65 14.01 -13.28 -5.93
C TYR A 65 15.44 -13.30 -6.50
N PRO A 66 15.78 -14.19 -7.46
CA PRO A 66 17.16 -14.38 -7.90
C PRO A 66 17.75 -13.09 -8.50
N ASN A 67 16.97 -12.45 -9.38
CA ASN A 67 17.36 -11.28 -10.17
C ASN A 67 17.08 -9.94 -9.46
N VAL A 68 16.46 -9.96 -8.28
CA VAL A 68 16.15 -8.71 -7.55
C VAL A 68 17.38 -8.23 -6.82
N HIS A 69 17.79 -7.01 -7.14
CA HIS A 69 18.91 -6.31 -6.52
C HIS A 69 18.61 -4.85 -6.17
N THR A 70 17.48 -4.31 -6.63
CA THR A 70 17.10 -2.91 -6.41
C THR A 70 15.94 -2.81 -5.42
N LEU A 71 16.05 -1.91 -4.46
CA LEU A 71 14.98 -1.50 -3.56
C LEU A 71 14.43 -0.16 -4.04
N VAL A 72 13.14 -0.11 -4.36
CA VAL A 72 12.38 1.13 -4.56
C VAL A 72 11.59 1.42 -3.28
N ILE A 73 11.75 2.60 -2.71
CA ILE A 73 11.05 3.03 -1.49
C ILE A 73 10.10 4.15 -1.88
N VAL A 74 8.81 4.04 -1.54
CA VAL A 74 7.90 5.18 -1.51
C VAL A 74 7.72 5.59 -0.05
N CYS A 75 8.24 6.77 0.29
CA CYS A 75 8.06 7.33 1.63
C CYS A 75 6.65 7.87 1.78
N CYS A 76 5.85 7.25 2.64
CA CYS A 76 4.50 7.71 2.92
C CYS A 76 4.51 8.92 3.88
N HIS A 77 3.49 9.80 3.77
CA HIS A 77 3.33 11.00 4.61
C HIS A 77 1.87 11.32 4.98
N ALA A 78 0.89 10.55 4.50
CA ALA A 78 -0.55 10.76 4.65
C ALA A 78 -1.30 9.42 4.69
N ILE A 79 -2.60 9.45 5.01
CA ILE A 79 -3.43 8.24 5.08
C ILE A 79 -4.64 8.36 4.16
N PHE A 80 -4.73 7.50 3.16
CA PHE A 80 -6.00 7.25 2.45
C PHE A 80 -6.95 6.48 3.38
N LEU A 81 -8.12 7.06 3.65
CA LEU A 81 -9.06 6.61 4.67
C LEU A 81 -9.80 5.30 4.31
N PRO A 82 -10.30 5.12 3.06
CA PRO A 82 -10.98 3.89 2.66
C PRO A 82 -10.13 2.62 2.83
N ASN A 83 -10.78 1.49 3.11
CA ASN A 83 -10.12 0.20 3.21
C ASN A 83 -10.37 -0.65 1.97
N ALA A 84 -9.35 -1.39 1.53
CA ALA A 84 -9.46 -2.22 0.33
C ALA A 84 -10.40 -3.44 0.48
N ASP A 85 -10.76 -3.81 1.71
CA ASP A 85 -11.67 -4.90 2.06
C ASP A 85 -13.14 -4.46 2.15
N THR A 86 -13.45 -3.16 2.04
CA THR A 86 -14.84 -2.69 2.10
C THR A 86 -15.52 -2.74 0.72
N PRO A 87 -16.79 -3.19 0.65
CA PRO A 87 -17.52 -3.29 -0.63
C PRO A 87 -17.79 -1.92 -1.28
N HIS A 88 -17.65 -0.83 -0.52
CA HIS A 88 -17.83 0.53 -0.98
C HIS A 88 -16.55 1.19 -1.49
N LEU A 89 -15.38 0.54 -1.46
CA LEU A 89 -14.12 1.09 -2.02
C LEU A 89 -14.28 1.71 -3.43
N PRO A 90 -15.03 1.12 -4.39
CA PRO A 90 -15.21 1.71 -5.73
C PRO A 90 -15.95 3.05 -5.74
N LEU A 91 -16.58 3.46 -4.63
CA LEU A 91 -17.26 4.75 -4.48
C LEU A 91 -16.31 5.87 -4.02
N PHE A 92 -15.09 5.53 -3.58
CA PHE A 92 -14.14 6.48 -3.02
C PHE A 92 -12.91 6.64 -3.91
N SER A 93 -12.91 7.70 -4.69
CA SER A 93 -11.77 8.06 -5.55
C SER A 93 -10.58 8.51 -4.70
N PRO A 94 -9.35 8.01 -4.94
CA PRO A 94 -8.16 8.53 -4.27
C PRO A 94 -7.74 9.90 -4.85
N TYR A 95 -8.34 10.36 -5.94
CA TYR A 95 -8.14 11.71 -6.49
C TYR A 95 -9.00 12.77 -5.77
N ASP A 96 -9.94 12.34 -4.92
CA ASP A 96 -10.73 13.22 -4.05
C ASP A 96 -10.00 13.38 -2.70
N GLU A 97 -9.65 14.62 -2.36
CA GLU A 97 -8.95 14.98 -1.13
C GLU A 97 -9.69 14.55 0.13
N SER A 98 -11.02 14.54 0.12
CA SER A 98 -11.83 14.22 1.30
C SER A 98 -11.62 12.79 1.80
N ASN A 99 -11.09 11.91 0.94
CA ASN A 99 -10.70 10.55 1.26
C ASN A 99 -9.29 10.43 1.89
N TRP A 100 -8.59 11.55 2.13
CA TRP A 100 -7.25 11.58 2.70
C TRP A 100 -7.18 12.35 4.01
N LEU A 101 -6.56 11.73 5.02
CA LEU A 101 -6.16 12.39 6.24
C LEU A 101 -4.82 13.12 6.02
N LEU A 102 -4.94 14.38 5.61
CA LEU A 102 -3.85 15.31 5.35
C LEU A 102 -3.52 16.17 6.59
N ALA A 103 -2.23 16.38 6.85
CA ALA A 103 -1.75 17.38 7.79
C ALA A 103 -2.08 18.81 7.27
N PRO A 104 -2.14 19.84 8.13
CA PRO A 104 -2.58 21.18 7.72
C PRO A 104 -1.81 21.78 6.53
N PHE A 105 -0.48 21.58 6.48
CA PHE A 105 0.37 22.06 5.37
C PHE A 105 0.26 21.23 4.09
N GLN A 106 -0.40 20.06 4.12
CA GLN A 106 -0.62 19.19 2.97
C GLN A 106 -1.95 19.47 2.27
N LYS A 107 -2.84 20.25 2.88
CA LYS A 107 -4.12 20.67 2.30
C LYS A 107 -3.93 21.75 1.22
N PRO A 108 -4.93 22.02 0.37
CA PRO A 108 -4.87 23.10 -0.60
C PRO A 108 -4.65 24.45 0.06
N ASP A 109 -3.91 25.30 -0.64
CA ASP A 109 -3.76 26.72 -0.32
C ASP A 109 -3.94 27.50 -1.63
N ALA A 110 -5.09 28.17 -1.74
CA ALA A 110 -5.44 28.95 -2.91
C ALA A 110 -4.54 30.18 -3.10
N ALA A 111 -3.98 30.76 -2.03
CA ALA A 111 -3.05 31.87 -2.13
C ALA A 111 -1.66 31.40 -2.60
N ALA A 112 -1.25 30.19 -2.21
CA ALA A 112 -0.04 29.53 -2.69
C ALA A 112 -0.18 28.83 -4.07
N GLY A 113 -1.37 28.86 -4.68
CA GLY A 113 -1.67 28.12 -5.92
C GLY A 113 -1.48 26.59 -5.77
N LYS A 114 -1.59 26.07 -4.55
CA LYS A 114 -1.24 24.70 -4.18
C LYS A 114 -2.49 23.82 -4.08
N PRO A 115 -2.62 22.74 -4.87
CA PRO A 115 -3.64 21.72 -4.65
C PRO A 115 -3.29 20.82 -3.46
N GLY A 116 -4.23 19.97 -3.03
CA GLY A 116 -3.97 19.00 -1.96
C GLY A 116 -2.83 18.03 -2.34
N GLU A 117 -1.98 17.69 -1.38
CA GLU A 117 -0.84 16.79 -1.63
C GLU A 117 -1.26 15.33 -1.91
N HIS A 118 -2.54 14.98 -1.83
CA HIS A 118 -3.04 13.65 -2.21
C HIS A 118 -2.70 13.29 -3.67
N GLU A 119 -2.72 14.26 -4.58
CA GLU A 119 -2.26 14.08 -5.97
C GLU A 119 -0.74 13.84 -6.05
N THR A 120 0.03 14.47 -5.16
CA THR A 120 1.49 14.25 -5.03
C THR A 120 1.76 12.83 -4.51
N PHE A 121 0.99 12.35 -3.54
CA PHE A 121 1.10 10.99 -3.01
C PHE A 121 0.66 9.92 -4.02
N LEU A 122 -0.39 10.18 -4.80
CA LEU A 122 -0.74 9.34 -5.96
C LEU A 122 0.37 9.31 -7.01
N SER A 123 1.05 10.45 -7.24
CA SER A 123 2.21 10.50 -8.15
C SER A 123 3.40 9.70 -7.60
N HIS A 124 3.64 9.72 -6.28
CA HIS A 124 4.64 8.85 -5.62
C HIS A 124 4.29 7.37 -5.78
N ILE A 125 3.03 7.00 -5.54
CA ILE A 125 2.51 5.63 -5.70
C ILE A 125 2.70 5.14 -7.14
N LYS A 126 2.26 5.94 -8.12
CA LYS A 126 2.39 5.63 -9.54
C LYS A 126 3.86 5.46 -9.94
N ALA A 127 4.73 6.37 -9.52
CA ALA A 127 6.16 6.30 -9.79
C ALA A 127 6.80 5.03 -9.19
N GLY A 128 6.37 4.60 -8.00
CA GLY A 128 6.83 3.37 -7.37
C GLY A 128 6.42 2.10 -8.13
N ILE A 129 5.16 2.05 -8.59
CA ILE A 129 4.63 0.92 -9.38
C ILE A 129 5.28 0.89 -10.76
N ASP A 130 5.38 2.02 -11.45
CA ASP A 130 5.99 2.10 -12.77
C ASP A 130 7.49 1.72 -12.72
N ALA A 131 8.20 2.03 -11.63
CA ALA A 131 9.59 1.60 -11.42
C ALA A 131 9.78 0.07 -11.30
N LEU A 132 8.71 -0.72 -11.13
CA LEU A 132 8.75 -2.19 -11.19
C LEU A 132 8.55 -2.75 -12.60
N THR A 133 7.92 -2.00 -13.51
CA THR A 133 7.43 -2.54 -14.81
C THR A 133 7.96 -1.82 -16.05
N VAL A 134 8.46 -0.59 -15.92
CA VAL A 134 9.02 0.14 -17.06
C VAL A 134 10.33 -0.53 -17.50
N GLY A 135 10.38 -0.94 -18.77
CA GLY A 135 11.54 -1.62 -19.36
C GLY A 135 11.65 -3.11 -19.01
N THR A 136 10.60 -3.73 -18.44
CA THR A 136 10.60 -5.19 -18.20
C THR A 136 9.96 -5.96 -19.33
N ASP A 137 10.57 -7.06 -19.74
CA ASP A 137 10.08 -8.00 -20.76
C ASP A 137 10.48 -9.44 -20.40
N ALA A 138 10.34 -10.40 -21.35
CA ALA A 138 10.68 -11.81 -21.12
C ALA A 138 12.19 -12.06 -20.88
N ASN A 139 13.05 -11.22 -21.45
CA ASN A 139 14.52 -11.26 -21.30
C ASN A 139 14.99 -10.35 -20.14
N HIS A 140 14.22 -9.31 -19.83
CA HIS A 140 14.47 -8.35 -18.75
C HIS A 140 13.41 -8.46 -17.63
N PRO A 141 13.44 -9.52 -16.80
CA PRO A 141 12.48 -9.70 -15.72
C PRO A 141 12.64 -8.65 -14.61
N ILE A 142 11.61 -8.51 -13.78
CA ILE A 142 11.58 -7.56 -12.65
C ILE A 142 12.80 -7.78 -11.73
N SER A 143 13.66 -6.77 -11.64
CA SER A 143 14.89 -6.74 -10.82
C SER A 143 14.77 -5.86 -9.55
N SER A 144 13.56 -5.36 -9.28
CA SER A 144 13.26 -4.43 -8.21
C SER A 144 12.14 -4.94 -7.29
N ILE A 145 12.15 -4.52 -6.02
CA ILE A 145 11.01 -4.61 -5.10
C ILE A 145 10.62 -3.19 -4.68
N LEU A 146 9.32 -2.90 -4.67
CA LEU A 146 8.74 -1.68 -4.11
C LEU A 146 8.38 -1.91 -2.64
N VAL A 147 8.74 -0.96 -1.79
CA VAL A 147 8.25 -0.87 -0.41
C VAL A 147 7.48 0.44 -0.25
N PHE A 148 6.19 0.35 0.06
CA PHE A 148 5.47 1.46 0.70
C PHE A 148 5.87 1.47 2.18
N SER A 149 6.38 2.59 2.66
CA SER A 149 7.03 2.68 3.98
C SER A 149 6.48 3.85 4.80
N GLY A 150 5.90 3.51 5.95
CA GLY A 150 5.27 4.44 6.88
C GLY A 150 4.23 3.73 7.76
N GLY A 151 4.41 3.79 9.07
CA GLY A 151 3.52 3.21 10.08
C GLY A 151 2.31 4.09 10.41
N ALA A 152 1.66 3.80 11.54
CA ALA A 152 0.49 4.57 12.01
C ALA A 152 0.91 5.90 12.64
N THR A 153 1.30 6.90 11.83
CA THR A 153 1.83 8.18 12.36
C THR A 153 0.76 9.12 12.94
N LYS A 154 -0.51 8.92 12.58
CA LYS A 154 -1.67 9.77 12.95
C LYS A 154 -2.60 9.05 13.93
N ARG A 155 -1.99 8.50 15.00
CA ARG A 155 -2.64 7.59 15.97
C ARG A 155 -3.87 8.15 16.68
N ALA A 156 -3.96 9.48 16.80
CA ALA A 156 -5.12 10.15 17.40
C ALA A 156 -6.38 10.01 16.54
N ASP A 157 -6.21 9.95 15.21
CA ASP A 157 -7.28 9.84 14.23
C ASP A 157 -7.51 8.38 13.79
N THR A 158 -6.43 7.62 13.59
CA THR A 158 -6.52 6.22 13.13
C THR A 158 -5.26 5.39 13.41
N LEU A 159 -5.45 4.08 13.58
CA LEU A 159 -4.36 3.10 13.63
C LEU A 159 -3.98 2.54 12.25
N LYS A 160 -4.58 3.04 11.16
CA LYS A 160 -4.16 2.67 9.80
C LYS A 160 -2.73 3.14 9.56
N THR A 161 -1.89 2.26 9.01
CA THR A 161 -0.52 2.61 8.61
C THR A 161 -0.53 3.37 7.29
N GLU A 162 0.39 4.32 7.13
CA GLU A 162 0.49 5.09 5.89
C GLU A 162 0.81 4.17 4.70
N ALA A 163 1.70 3.20 4.87
CA ALA A 163 2.06 2.21 3.85
C ALA A 163 0.86 1.39 3.34
N ARG A 164 0.03 0.85 4.25
CA ARG A 164 -1.17 0.10 3.87
C ARG A 164 -2.20 0.99 3.19
N SER A 165 -2.32 2.24 3.64
CA SER A 165 -3.20 3.22 3.01
C SER A 165 -2.76 3.55 1.57
N TYR A 166 -1.45 3.64 1.30
CA TYR A 166 -0.91 3.87 -0.05
C TYR A 166 -1.21 2.69 -0.98
N TYR A 167 -1.14 1.45 -0.48
CA TYR A 167 -1.58 0.27 -1.22
C TYR A 167 -3.09 0.29 -1.50
N HIS A 168 -3.92 0.68 -0.54
CA HIS A 168 -5.37 0.85 -0.76
C HIS A 168 -5.66 1.94 -1.81
N ALA A 169 -4.95 3.07 -1.77
CA ALA A 169 -5.06 4.14 -2.77
C ALA A 169 -4.63 3.66 -4.16
N ALA A 170 -3.59 2.83 -4.26
CA ALA A 170 -3.17 2.21 -5.51
C ALA A 170 -4.27 1.30 -6.10
N LEU A 171 -4.90 0.46 -5.26
CA LEU A 171 -6.02 -0.39 -5.68
C LEU A 171 -7.23 0.45 -6.13
N ALA A 172 -7.58 1.50 -5.39
CA ALA A 172 -8.66 2.41 -5.75
C ALA A 172 -8.38 3.16 -7.07
N ALA A 173 -7.13 3.54 -7.33
CA ALA A 173 -6.73 4.19 -8.59
C ALA A 173 -6.79 3.24 -9.79
N GLU A 174 -6.39 1.97 -9.64
CA GLU A 174 -6.52 0.95 -10.69
C GLU A 174 -8.00 0.63 -10.96
N LEU A 175 -8.86 0.55 -9.92
CA LEU A 175 -10.30 0.39 -10.08
C LEU A 175 -10.97 1.58 -10.79
N ALA A 176 -10.56 2.81 -10.47
CA ALA A 176 -11.04 4.03 -11.14
C ALA A 176 -10.67 4.09 -12.64
N GLN A 177 -9.61 3.38 -13.04
CA GLN A 177 -9.21 3.19 -14.46
C GLN A 177 -9.91 2.00 -15.13
N GLY A 178 -10.84 1.32 -14.44
CA GLY A 178 -11.60 0.19 -14.97
C GLY A 178 -10.88 -1.17 -14.86
N HIS A 179 -9.74 -1.26 -14.14
CA HIS A 179 -9.03 -2.52 -13.95
C HIS A 179 -9.71 -3.39 -12.87
N LEU A 180 -10.83 -4.00 -13.24
CA LEU A 180 -11.57 -4.97 -12.42
C LEU A 180 -10.63 -6.08 -11.94
N GLY A 181 -10.51 -6.25 -10.62
CA GLY A 181 -9.52 -7.13 -9.98
C GLY A 181 -8.26 -6.43 -9.47
N GLY A 182 -8.22 -5.09 -9.39
CA GLY A 182 -7.16 -4.32 -8.73
C GLY A 182 -5.87 -4.14 -9.55
N GLY A 183 -5.90 -4.53 -10.82
CA GLY A 183 -4.90 -4.20 -11.84
C GLY A 183 -3.45 -4.51 -11.47
N ARG A 184 -2.53 -3.60 -11.84
CA ARG A 184 -1.08 -3.79 -11.65
C ARG A 184 -0.70 -3.85 -10.17
N ALA A 185 -1.29 -2.98 -9.35
CA ALA A 185 -1.05 -2.91 -7.91
C ALA A 185 -1.34 -4.26 -7.22
N TYR A 186 -2.52 -4.83 -7.46
CA TYR A 186 -2.90 -6.14 -6.91
C TYR A 186 -1.99 -7.27 -7.41
N ASN A 187 -1.69 -7.31 -8.71
CA ASN A 187 -0.87 -8.36 -9.31
C ASN A 187 0.56 -8.38 -8.75
N LEU A 188 1.19 -7.21 -8.63
CA LEU A 188 2.56 -7.07 -8.13
C LEU A 188 2.65 -7.31 -6.62
N TYR A 189 1.63 -6.90 -5.85
CA TYR A 189 1.52 -7.22 -4.42
C TYR A 189 1.39 -8.73 -4.18
N ASN A 190 0.46 -9.41 -4.86
CA ASN A 190 0.29 -10.87 -4.72
C ASN A 190 1.51 -11.68 -5.15
N LYS A 191 2.32 -11.16 -6.09
CA LYS A 191 3.60 -11.76 -6.49
C LYS A 191 4.77 -11.43 -5.55
N GLY A 192 4.57 -10.58 -4.54
CA GLY A 192 5.60 -10.18 -3.57
C GLY A 192 6.57 -9.09 -4.07
N TYR A 193 6.29 -8.44 -5.20
CA TYR A 193 7.09 -7.31 -5.71
C TYR A 193 6.71 -5.96 -5.10
N ILE A 194 5.50 -5.84 -4.52
CA ILE A 194 5.11 -4.73 -3.65
C ILE A 194 5.02 -5.26 -2.22
N LEU A 195 5.74 -4.61 -1.31
CA LEU A 195 5.71 -4.89 0.12
C LEU A 195 5.21 -3.67 0.88
N LEU A 196 4.67 -3.93 2.07
CA LEU A 196 4.42 -2.90 3.08
C LEU A 196 5.49 -2.98 4.16
N GLU A 197 5.94 -1.81 4.59
CA GLU A 197 6.72 -1.57 5.80
C GLU A 197 5.87 -0.62 6.67
N GLU A 198 5.45 -1.11 7.83
CA GLU A 198 4.31 -0.58 8.60
C GLU A 198 4.72 -0.02 9.97
N GLU A 199 6.02 0.14 10.23
CA GLU A 199 6.57 0.55 11.53
C GLU A 199 7.28 1.91 11.47
N ALA A 200 7.72 2.37 10.29
CA ALA A 200 8.49 3.60 10.19
C ALA A 200 7.68 4.84 10.59
N THR A 201 8.20 5.60 11.55
CA THR A 201 7.56 6.81 12.08
C THR A 201 8.18 8.11 11.55
N ASP A 202 9.24 8.03 10.74
CA ASP A 202 9.92 9.17 10.13
C ASP A 202 10.73 8.77 8.87
N SER A 203 11.32 9.78 8.21
CA SER A 203 12.11 9.60 6.98
C SER A 203 13.40 8.77 7.10
N PHE A 204 14.02 8.70 8.27
CA PHE A 204 15.20 7.86 8.48
C PHE A 204 14.77 6.40 8.61
N GLN A 205 13.72 6.15 9.39
CA GLN A 205 13.11 4.83 9.51
C GLN A 205 12.54 4.36 8.16
N ASN A 206 11.99 5.27 7.33
CA ASN A 206 11.53 4.90 5.99
C ASN A 206 12.66 4.31 5.12
N LEU A 207 13.89 4.82 5.26
CA LEU A 207 15.07 4.27 4.59
C LEU A 207 15.49 2.93 5.22
N LEU A 208 15.81 2.95 6.52
CA LEU A 208 16.36 1.80 7.22
C LEU A 208 15.40 0.61 7.22
N PHE A 209 14.14 0.80 7.59
CA PHE A 209 13.20 -0.31 7.71
C PHE A 209 12.83 -0.89 6.35
N SER A 210 12.85 -0.10 5.27
CA SER A 210 12.71 -0.62 3.91
C SER A 210 13.89 -1.50 3.49
N ILE A 211 15.12 -1.13 3.85
CA ILE A 211 16.33 -1.96 3.64
C ILE A 211 16.19 -3.30 4.37
N LEU A 212 15.80 -3.26 5.65
CA LEU A 212 15.60 -4.46 6.47
C LEU A 212 14.41 -5.30 5.98
N ARG A 213 13.33 -4.67 5.49
CA ARG A 213 12.17 -5.33 4.89
C ARG A 213 12.54 -6.07 3.61
N PHE A 214 13.33 -5.44 2.74
CA PHE A 214 13.91 -6.07 1.55
C PHE A 214 14.74 -7.29 1.93
N ARG A 215 15.72 -7.13 2.83
CA ARG A 215 16.60 -8.22 3.28
C ARG A 215 15.83 -9.37 3.92
N ASN A 216 14.77 -9.09 4.67
CA ASN A 216 13.90 -10.11 5.28
C ASN A 216 13.14 -10.97 4.25
N VAL A 217 12.89 -10.49 3.02
CA VAL A 217 12.23 -11.29 1.97
C VAL A 217 13.19 -11.88 0.94
N THR A 218 14.30 -11.20 0.61
CA THR A 218 15.27 -11.65 -0.41
C THR A 218 16.46 -12.42 0.16
N GLY A 219 16.67 -12.37 1.49
CA GLY A 219 17.85 -12.89 2.18
C GLY A 219 19.13 -12.07 1.94
N ARG A 220 19.06 -10.92 1.25
CA ARG A 220 20.22 -10.13 0.81
C ARG A 220 19.94 -8.63 0.94
N TYR A 221 20.96 -7.84 1.23
CA TYR A 221 20.84 -6.37 1.18
C TYR A 221 20.76 -5.87 -0.27
N PRO A 222 20.04 -4.76 -0.56
CA PRO A 222 19.89 -4.26 -1.91
C PRO A 222 21.23 -3.69 -2.42
N LYS A 223 21.53 -3.94 -3.71
CA LYS A 223 22.68 -3.32 -4.38
C LYS A 223 22.42 -1.85 -4.69
N GLN A 224 21.18 -1.49 -4.99
CA GLN A 224 20.77 -0.13 -5.37
C GLN A 224 19.48 0.27 -4.65
N ILE A 225 19.38 1.53 -4.23
CA ILE A 225 18.19 2.11 -3.61
C ILE A 225 17.68 3.28 -4.46
N ARG A 226 16.38 3.31 -4.76
CA ARG A 226 15.67 4.48 -5.28
C ARG A 226 14.63 4.92 -4.26
N VAL A 227 14.79 6.12 -3.70
CA VAL A 227 13.79 6.72 -2.79
C VAL A 227 12.89 7.65 -3.58
N ILE A 228 11.58 7.45 -3.49
CA ILE A 228 10.53 8.29 -4.06
C ILE A 228 9.89 9.05 -2.89
N THR A 229 10.00 10.37 -2.94
CA THR A 229 9.57 11.30 -1.88
C THR A 229 9.52 12.72 -2.46
N HIS A 230 9.20 13.70 -1.64
CA HIS A 230 9.32 15.13 -2.02
C HIS A 230 10.77 15.50 -2.40
N ALA A 231 10.97 16.23 -3.50
CA ALA A 231 12.30 16.64 -3.96
C ALA A 231 13.00 17.55 -2.95
N PHE A 232 12.28 18.45 -2.27
CA PHE A 232 12.86 19.25 -1.18
C PHE A 232 13.44 18.42 -0.02
N LYS A 233 13.07 17.13 0.13
CA LYS A 233 13.65 16.22 1.14
C LYS A 233 14.93 15.51 0.68
N ALA A 234 15.32 15.62 -0.60
CA ALA A 234 16.42 14.83 -1.19
C ALA A 234 17.75 15.02 -0.46
N LYS A 235 18.08 16.29 -0.11
CA LYS A 235 19.28 16.66 0.64
C LYS A 235 19.41 15.88 1.95
N ARG A 236 18.33 15.82 2.76
CA ARG A 236 18.30 15.06 4.02
C ARG A 236 18.57 13.57 3.82
N PHE A 237 18.06 12.95 2.75
CA PHE A 237 18.34 11.54 2.50
C PHE A 237 19.80 11.29 2.09
N LEU A 238 20.35 12.13 1.19
CA LEU A 238 21.67 11.93 0.59
C LEU A 238 22.85 12.40 1.47
N GLU A 239 22.65 13.45 2.27
CA GLU A 239 23.69 14.08 3.08
C GLU A 239 23.64 13.68 4.56
N LEU A 240 22.47 13.22 5.06
CA LEU A 240 22.29 12.81 6.46
C LEU A 240 21.93 11.33 6.57
N HIS A 241 20.75 10.89 6.10
CA HIS A 241 20.23 9.54 6.41
C HIS A 241 21.11 8.41 5.88
N ALA A 242 21.48 8.46 4.59
CA ALA A 242 22.33 7.43 4.00
C ALA A 242 23.75 7.43 4.59
N PRO A 243 24.45 8.58 4.74
CA PRO A 243 25.74 8.64 5.44
C PRO A 243 25.68 8.16 6.90
N THR A 244 24.60 8.42 7.63
CA THR A 244 24.44 8.00 9.03
C THR A 244 24.52 6.49 9.18
N ILE A 245 23.92 5.72 8.26
CA ILE A 245 24.04 4.26 8.22
C ILE A 245 25.20 3.78 7.32
N LYS A 246 26.14 4.66 6.95
CA LYS A 246 27.28 4.37 6.07
C LYS A 246 26.87 3.73 4.72
N TRP A 247 25.69 4.07 4.19
CA TRP A 247 25.23 3.56 2.89
C TRP A 247 26.03 4.20 1.73
N PRO A 248 26.59 3.42 0.80
CA PRO A 248 27.43 4.00 -0.26
C PRO A 248 26.67 4.98 -1.17
N LYS A 249 27.26 6.17 -1.38
CA LYS A 249 26.64 7.26 -2.17
C LYS A 249 26.30 6.88 -3.62
N SER A 250 27.05 5.94 -4.21
CA SER A 250 26.80 5.39 -5.56
C SER A 250 25.68 4.32 -5.61
N ARG A 251 25.12 3.96 -4.45
CA ARG A 251 24.08 2.92 -4.27
C ARG A 251 22.74 3.49 -3.81
N ILE A 252 22.54 4.81 -3.87
CA ILE A 252 21.28 5.48 -3.54
C ILE A 252 21.00 6.67 -4.48
N GLN A 253 19.77 6.78 -4.95
CA GLN A 253 19.26 7.90 -5.72
C GLN A 253 17.87 8.36 -5.23
N ILE A 254 17.56 9.64 -5.36
CA ILE A 254 16.25 10.20 -5.02
C ILE A 254 15.49 10.55 -6.30
N GLN A 255 14.27 10.05 -6.43
CA GLN A 255 13.29 10.51 -7.41
C GLN A 255 12.33 11.47 -6.68
N GLY A 256 12.68 12.74 -6.71
CA GLY A 256 11.90 13.82 -6.09
C GLY A 256 10.65 14.16 -6.88
N ILE A 257 9.49 14.21 -6.21
CA ILE A 257 8.21 14.64 -6.79
C ILE A 257 7.53 15.56 -5.77
N ASP A 258 7.41 16.84 -6.11
CA ASP A 258 6.83 17.87 -5.25
C ASP A 258 5.41 18.27 -5.68
N PRO A 259 4.60 18.87 -4.78
CA PRO A 259 3.33 19.47 -5.15
C PRO A 259 3.55 20.67 -6.07
N ILE A 260 2.58 20.92 -6.95
CA ILE A 260 2.52 22.19 -7.68
C ILE A 260 2.28 23.31 -6.66
N MET A 261 3.06 24.39 -6.73
CA MET A 261 2.93 25.56 -5.86
C MET A 261 3.64 26.78 -6.47
N THR A 262 3.35 27.99 -5.98
CA THR A 262 4.10 29.20 -6.36
C THR A 262 5.55 29.18 -5.89
N GLN A 263 6.40 30.00 -6.51
CA GLN A 263 7.82 30.10 -6.16
C GLN A 263 8.04 30.53 -4.69
N ASP A 264 7.17 31.38 -4.14
CA ASP A 264 7.24 31.83 -2.75
C ASP A 264 6.87 30.69 -1.78
N ALA A 265 5.85 29.91 -2.12
CA ALA A 265 5.45 28.73 -1.35
C ALA A 265 6.54 27.63 -1.37
N LEU A 266 7.21 27.44 -2.52
CA LEU A 266 8.37 26.55 -2.63
C LEU A 266 9.54 27.05 -1.77
N THR A 267 9.82 28.34 -1.80
CA THR A 267 10.88 28.97 -1.00
C THR A 267 10.61 28.81 0.50
N SER A 268 9.36 29.05 0.94
CA SER A 268 8.92 28.81 2.32
C SER A 268 9.04 27.33 2.72
N THR A 269 8.65 26.41 1.82
CA THR A 269 8.77 24.96 2.03
C THR A 269 10.24 24.54 2.22
N LEU A 270 11.15 25.04 1.38
CA LEU A 270 12.59 24.77 1.46
C LEU A 270 13.20 25.30 2.77
N LEU A 271 12.84 26.53 3.18
CA LEU A 271 13.28 27.10 4.46
C LEU A 271 12.74 26.30 5.66
N GLY A 272 11.49 25.84 5.59
CA GLY A 272 10.88 24.98 6.60
C GLY A 272 11.57 23.63 6.74
N GLU A 273 11.88 22.97 5.62
CA GLU A 273 12.61 21.70 5.58
C GLU A 273 14.08 21.88 6.03
N GLU A 274 14.81 22.93 5.63
CA GLU A 274 16.18 23.16 6.11
C GLU A 274 16.20 23.38 7.63
N LYS A 275 15.30 24.22 8.16
CA LYS A 275 15.25 24.59 9.60
C LYS A 275 14.70 23.47 10.50
N SER A 276 13.65 22.78 10.08
CA SER A 276 12.90 21.84 10.94
C SER A 276 13.08 20.38 10.57
N GLY A 277 13.54 20.14 9.34
CA GLY A 277 13.94 18.83 8.82
C GLY A 277 15.46 18.66 8.93
N TYR A 278 16.21 19.20 7.97
CA TYR A 278 17.65 19.01 7.80
C TYR A 278 18.43 19.29 9.09
N ALA A 279 18.31 20.48 9.68
CA ALA A 279 19.06 20.85 10.89
C ALA A 279 18.78 19.91 12.08
N ALA A 280 17.53 19.47 12.28
CA ALA A 280 17.19 18.55 13.37
C ALA A 280 17.87 17.18 13.23
N TRP A 281 18.02 16.68 11.99
CA TRP A 281 18.73 15.42 11.71
C TRP A 281 20.24 15.59 11.63
N LYS A 282 20.75 16.81 11.46
CA LYS A 282 22.18 17.09 11.52
C LYS A 282 22.71 16.98 12.97
N GLU A 283 21.93 17.47 13.93
CA GLU A 283 22.28 17.42 15.36
C GLU A 283 21.91 16.07 16.02
N ASP A 284 20.94 15.33 15.48
CA ASP A 284 20.51 14.00 15.95
C ASP A 284 20.36 13.02 14.76
N PRO A 285 21.47 12.51 14.20
CA PRO A 285 21.45 11.70 12.97
C PRO A 285 20.66 10.39 13.09
N MET A 286 20.71 9.76 14.27
CA MET A 286 19.99 8.51 14.55
C MET A 286 18.52 8.74 14.93
N GLY A 287 18.13 9.98 15.26
CA GLY A 287 16.79 10.33 15.72
C GLY A 287 16.45 9.80 17.12
N THR A 288 17.45 9.66 17.98
CA THR A 288 17.33 9.08 19.33
C THR A 288 17.29 10.15 20.43
N GLY A 289 17.68 11.39 20.13
CA GLY A 289 17.60 12.54 21.02
C GLY A 289 16.16 12.98 21.33
N ALA A 290 16.00 13.84 22.33
CA ALA A 290 14.69 14.18 22.91
C ALA A 290 13.65 14.68 21.88
N LEU A 291 14.08 15.46 20.88
CA LEU A 291 13.16 16.08 19.91
C LEU A 291 12.68 15.11 18.82
N LEU A 292 13.56 14.30 18.23
CA LEU A 292 13.16 13.31 17.22
C LEU A 292 12.62 12.04 17.90
N GLY A 293 13.28 11.55 18.95
CA GLY A 293 12.81 10.45 19.79
C GLY A 293 11.43 10.71 20.39
N GLY A 294 11.14 11.92 20.88
CA GLY A 294 9.81 12.30 21.36
C GLY A 294 8.74 12.27 20.25
N LYS A 295 9.07 12.74 19.03
CA LYS A 295 8.18 12.62 17.85
C LYS A 295 7.92 11.16 17.48
N ARG A 296 8.94 10.29 17.55
CA ARG A 296 8.81 8.84 17.34
C ARG A 296 7.87 8.21 18.38
N GLN A 297 8.06 8.50 19.66
CA GLN A 297 7.22 7.99 20.75
C GLN A 297 5.73 8.38 20.60
N LEU A 298 5.45 9.63 20.24
CA LEU A 298 4.08 10.10 19.95
C LEU A 298 3.43 9.34 18.76
N ARG A 299 4.25 8.85 17.84
CA ARG A 299 3.85 7.99 16.69
C ARG A 299 3.86 6.50 17.05
N GLY A 300 4.04 6.15 18.32
CA GLY A 300 3.98 4.77 18.83
C GLY A 300 5.27 3.97 18.74
N TRP A 301 6.40 4.58 18.36
CA TRP A 301 7.69 3.89 18.32
C TRP A 301 8.18 3.51 19.72
N ASN A 302 8.71 2.29 19.84
CA ASN A 302 9.40 1.81 21.03
C ASN A 302 10.75 1.19 20.64
N ALA A 303 11.86 1.87 20.99
CA ALA A 303 13.21 1.41 20.68
C ALA A 303 13.52 0.01 21.25
N SER A 304 12.99 -0.33 22.43
CA SER A 304 13.20 -1.63 23.06
C SER A 304 12.57 -2.81 22.31
N THR A 305 11.58 -2.54 21.43
CA THR A 305 10.97 -3.55 20.56
C THR A 305 11.48 -3.47 19.13
N GLY A 306 12.02 -2.33 18.68
CA GLY A 306 12.36 -2.04 17.29
C GLY A 306 13.11 -3.14 16.53
N ALA A 307 14.19 -3.68 17.09
CA ALA A 307 14.95 -4.75 16.43
C ALA A 307 14.15 -6.08 16.31
N ARG A 308 13.16 -6.31 17.19
CA ARG A 308 12.35 -7.56 17.22
C ARG A 308 11.37 -7.68 16.05
N HIS A 309 11.06 -6.58 15.35
CA HIS A 309 10.23 -6.59 14.15
C HIS A 309 10.96 -7.25 12.96
N PHE A 310 12.29 -7.36 13.02
CA PHE A 310 13.14 -7.95 11.98
C PHE A 310 13.83 -9.23 12.49
N LYS A 311 13.76 -10.31 11.72
CA LYS A 311 14.31 -11.61 12.14
C LYS A 311 15.74 -11.83 11.63
N HIS A 312 16.55 -12.49 12.45
CA HIS A 312 17.90 -12.95 12.11
C HIS A 312 18.84 -11.84 11.59
N LEU A 313 18.75 -10.61 12.11
CA LEU A 313 19.69 -9.54 11.75
C LEU A 313 21.12 -9.86 12.22
N GLU A 314 22.10 -9.35 11.48
CA GLU A 314 23.50 -9.24 11.87
C GLU A 314 23.64 -8.32 13.10
N ASP A 315 24.63 -8.55 13.97
CA ASP A 315 24.78 -7.78 15.22
C ASP A 315 25.10 -6.31 14.98
N SER A 316 25.98 -6.01 14.01
CA SER A 316 26.26 -4.64 13.53
C SER A 316 25.01 -3.87 13.07
N VAL A 317 23.98 -4.58 12.63
CA VAL A 317 22.69 -3.99 12.21
C VAL A 317 21.72 -3.83 13.40
N LYS A 318 21.84 -4.64 14.46
CA LYS A 318 21.09 -4.47 15.71
C LYS A 318 21.58 -3.25 16.50
N GLU A 319 22.86 -2.93 16.42
CA GLU A 319 23.48 -1.73 17.02
C GLU A 319 22.81 -0.43 16.56
N LEU A 320 22.36 -0.36 15.29
CA LEU A 320 21.63 0.79 14.76
C LEU A 320 20.32 1.10 15.53
N PHE A 321 19.70 0.11 16.17
CA PHE A 321 18.51 0.33 17.01
C PHE A 321 18.84 0.87 18.41
N GLN A 322 20.11 0.80 18.80
CA GLN A 322 20.64 1.28 20.07
C GLN A 322 21.24 2.70 19.95
N GLY A 323 21.41 3.19 18.71
CA GLY A 323 22.04 4.49 18.40
C GLY A 323 23.49 4.39 17.93
N GLU A 324 24.06 3.18 17.90
CA GLU A 324 25.45 2.92 17.54
C GLU A 324 25.59 2.55 16.05
N VAL A 325 26.70 2.94 15.42
CA VAL A 325 26.95 2.73 13.98
C VAL A 325 28.27 2.00 13.76
N SER A 326 28.19 0.67 13.73
CA SER A 326 29.30 -0.24 13.43
C SER A 326 30.06 0.10 12.15
N ASP A 327 31.35 -0.23 12.08
CA ASP A 327 32.12 -0.28 10.83
C ASP A 327 31.92 -1.60 10.06
N GLU A 328 31.27 -2.59 10.67
CA GLU A 328 31.00 -3.93 10.10
C GLU A 328 29.57 -4.04 9.54
N LEU A 329 29.00 -2.95 9.03
CA LEU A 329 27.67 -2.98 8.42
C LEU A 329 27.71 -3.73 7.07
N PRO A 330 26.78 -4.65 6.79
CA PRO A 330 26.87 -5.62 5.67
C PRO A 330 26.66 -5.04 4.26
N TRP A 331 26.65 -3.71 4.12
CA TRP A 331 26.60 -2.96 2.86
C TRP A 331 27.79 -2.00 2.70
N ILE A 332 28.72 -1.98 3.66
CA ILE A 332 30.06 -1.43 3.51
C ILE A 332 30.86 -2.51 2.78
N GLU A 333 31.15 -2.27 1.50
CA GLU A 333 31.99 -3.08 0.61
C GLU A 333 33.29 -2.32 0.31
#